data_AF-A0A0F9A540-F1
#
_entry.id   AF-A0A0F9A540-F1
#
_cell.length_a   1.000
_cell.length_b   1.000
_cell.length_c   1.000
_cell.angle_alpha   90.00
_cell.angle_beta   90.00
_cell.angle_gamma   90.00
#
_symmetry.space_group_name_H-M   'P 1'
#
loop_
_entity.id
_entity.type
_entity.pdbx_description
1 polymer ?
#
loop_
_entity_poly.entity_id
_entity_poly.type
_entity_poly.pdbx_seq_one_letter_code
_entity_poly.pdbx_strand_id
1 'polypeptide(L)'
;MEVTEYINTLAQEGGWDEDSKKAVLKAIGENPKAAEMFKRDVMARQDYSKNMDTLKTDRDAFEVTKTEQKENEKKWLQFHAELKAIEAQQNAAGGGGDPIDPADPQANPDDKPLTRKEMSDYLAKRDEAYVSLLETTVVLQNTHQATFGEALPVTEVKKFAAENQLPLQQAYDKFIEPRLVKKREDDLEVSKKASYEEGLLKGRSEQLSPPDAGDKGGSEFIHNVHATVTAKEGE
;
A
#
# COMPACT_ATOMS: atom_id res chain seq x y z
N MET A 1 -22.69 11.69 -28.87
CA MET A 1 -24.03 11.57 -29.48
C MET A 1 -23.91 12.06 -30.92
N GLU A 2 -24.39 11.28 -31.87
CA GLU A 2 -24.34 11.63 -33.30
C GLU A 2 -25.36 12.76 -33.59
N VAL A 3 -25.06 13.67 -34.53
CA VAL A 3 -25.93 14.83 -34.87
C VAL A 3 -27.34 14.39 -35.24
N THR A 4 -27.45 13.24 -35.90
CA THR A 4 -28.71 12.60 -36.30
C THR A 4 -29.55 12.16 -35.09
N GLU A 5 -28.91 11.65 -34.03
CA GLU A 5 -29.61 11.26 -32.80
C GLU A 5 -30.17 12.48 -32.08
N TYR A 6 -29.40 13.56 -31.98
CA TYR A 6 -29.85 14.80 -31.33
C TYR A 6 -31.04 15.45 -32.05
N ILE A 7 -31.03 15.46 -33.39
CA ILE A 7 -32.16 15.96 -34.19
C ILE A 7 -33.38 15.06 -34.05
N ASN A 8 -33.18 13.74 -33.89
CA ASN A 8 -34.29 12.83 -33.62
C ASN A 8 -34.96 13.12 -32.27
N THR A 9 -34.19 13.40 -31.22
CA THR A 9 -34.73 13.80 -29.91
C THR A 9 -35.45 15.13 -29.98
N LEU A 10 -34.86 16.15 -30.65
CA LEU A 10 -35.51 17.45 -30.83
C LEU A 10 -36.80 17.37 -31.65
N ALA A 11 -36.84 16.53 -32.69
CA ALA A 11 -38.05 16.32 -33.48
C ALA A 11 -39.16 15.62 -32.67
N GLN A 12 -38.79 14.71 -31.76
CA GLN A 12 -39.75 14.05 -30.85
C GLN A 12 -40.26 15.02 -29.78
N GLU A 13 -39.38 15.77 -29.13
CA GLU A 13 -39.75 16.75 -28.10
C GLU A 13 -40.52 17.94 -28.68
N GLY A 14 -40.16 18.37 -29.89
CA GLY A 14 -40.80 19.47 -30.62
C GLY A 14 -42.06 19.08 -31.39
N GLY A 15 -42.42 17.79 -31.43
CA GLY A 15 -43.62 17.29 -32.11
C GLY A 15 -43.60 17.45 -33.64
N TRP A 16 -42.43 17.34 -34.27
CA TRP A 16 -42.28 17.51 -35.71
C TRP A 16 -42.89 16.32 -36.46
N ASP A 17 -43.55 16.60 -37.59
CA ASP A 17 -44.00 15.56 -38.50
C ASP A 17 -42.82 14.87 -39.22
N GLU A 18 -43.05 13.65 -39.72
CA GLU A 18 -41.98 12.85 -40.36
C GLU A 18 -41.36 13.52 -41.59
N ASP A 19 -42.13 14.32 -42.33
CA ASP A 19 -41.66 14.94 -43.56
C ASP A 19 -40.75 16.14 -43.26
N SER A 20 -41.13 16.97 -42.29
CA SER A 20 -40.29 18.04 -41.74
C SER A 20 -38.98 17.51 -41.16
N LYS A 21 -39.05 16.39 -40.43
CA LYS A 21 -37.87 15.72 -39.87
C LYS A 21 -36.91 15.23 -40.98
N LYS A 22 -37.44 14.58 -42.02
CA LYS A 22 -36.64 14.11 -43.16
C LYS A 22 -36.03 15.27 -43.95
N ALA A 23 -36.76 16.37 -44.13
CA ALA A 23 -36.26 17.56 -44.82
C ALA A 23 -35.05 18.19 -44.08
N VAL A 24 -35.11 18.29 -42.76
CA VAL A 24 -34.01 18.86 -41.95
C VAL A 24 -32.79 17.95 -41.92
N LEU A 25 -32.98 16.64 -41.76
CA LEU A 25 -31.87 15.67 -41.83
C LEU A 25 -31.19 15.68 -43.21
N LYS A 26 -31.97 15.81 -44.28
CA LYS A 26 -31.46 15.93 -45.65
C LYS A 26 -30.68 17.23 -45.85
N ALA A 27 -31.23 18.37 -45.41
CA ALA A 27 -30.57 19.67 -45.53
C ALA A 27 -29.23 19.74 -44.76
N ILE A 28 -29.12 19.06 -43.62
CA ILE A 28 -27.89 18.97 -42.84
C ILE A 28 -26.89 18.02 -43.50
N GLY A 29 -27.34 16.89 -44.07
CA GLY A 29 -26.49 15.95 -44.81
C GLY A 29 -25.96 16.50 -46.15
N GLU A 30 -26.73 17.35 -46.83
CA GLU A 30 -26.36 17.95 -48.12
C GLU A 30 -25.46 19.19 -47.98
N ASN A 31 -25.38 19.80 -46.79
CA ASN A 31 -24.52 20.96 -46.53
C ASN A 31 -23.45 20.63 -45.48
N PRO A 32 -22.20 20.34 -45.89
CA PRO A 32 -21.15 19.90 -44.98
C PRO A 32 -20.80 20.94 -43.90
N LYS A 33 -20.94 22.24 -44.19
CA LYS A 33 -20.72 23.30 -43.18
C LYS A 33 -21.82 23.33 -42.12
N ALA A 34 -23.06 23.02 -42.50
CA ALA A 34 -24.16 22.92 -41.54
C ALA A 34 -23.94 21.70 -40.62
N ALA A 35 -23.58 20.55 -41.19
CA ALA A 35 -23.25 19.35 -40.41
C ALA A 35 -22.12 19.57 -39.39
N GLU A 36 -21.04 20.26 -39.78
CA GLU A 36 -19.94 20.59 -38.86
C GLU A 36 -20.37 21.53 -37.72
N MET A 37 -21.15 22.56 -38.03
CA MET A 37 -21.64 23.51 -37.01
C MET A 37 -22.57 22.83 -36.01
N PHE A 38 -23.49 21.97 -36.48
CA PHE A 38 -24.36 21.18 -35.59
C PHE A 38 -23.55 20.18 -34.76
N LYS A 39 -22.55 19.53 -35.33
CA LYS A 39 -21.65 18.62 -34.58
C LYS A 39 -20.92 19.36 -33.47
N ARG A 40 -20.40 20.55 -33.74
CA ARG A 40 -19.71 21.39 -32.75
C ARG A 40 -20.64 21.82 -31.63
N ASP A 41 -21.85 22.27 -31.94
CA ASP A 41 -22.82 22.72 -30.92
C ASP A 41 -23.34 21.56 -30.06
N VAL A 42 -23.56 20.38 -30.65
CA VAL A 42 -23.94 19.17 -29.90
C VAL A 42 -22.82 18.77 -28.95
N MET A 43 -21.57 18.74 -29.41
CA MET A 43 -20.42 18.44 -28.55
C MET A 43 -20.26 19.47 -27.42
N ALA A 44 -20.37 20.76 -27.72
CA ALA A 44 -20.27 21.83 -26.71
C ALA A 44 -21.35 21.72 -25.62
N ARG A 45 -22.58 21.31 -25.97
CA ARG A 45 -23.65 21.07 -24.99
C ARG A 45 -23.40 19.83 -24.14
N GLN A 46 -22.84 18.76 -24.73
CA GLN A 46 -22.46 17.57 -23.97
C GLN A 46 -21.34 17.88 -22.97
N ASP A 47 -20.34 18.67 -23.37
CA ASP A 47 -19.26 19.10 -22.50
C ASP A 47 -19.78 20.02 -21.37
N TYR A 48 -20.70 20.93 -21.68
CA TYR A 48 -21.35 21.77 -20.67
C TYR A 48 -22.15 20.96 -19.64
N SER A 49 -22.92 19.95 -20.09
CA SER A 49 -23.68 19.08 -19.20
C SER A 49 -22.77 18.25 -18.29
N LYS A 50 -21.70 17.65 -18.86
CA LYS A 50 -20.72 16.89 -18.08
C LYS A 50 -20.04 17.78 -17.04
N ASN A 51 -19.61 18.97 -17.43
CA ASN A 51 -18.97 19.92 -16.52
C ASN A 51 -19.92 20.38 -15.40
N MET A 52 -21.22 20.52 -15.67
CA MET A 52 -22.23 20.83 -14.65
C MET A 52 -22.43 19.69 -13.64
N ASP A 53 -22.44 18.44 -14.09
CA ASP A 53 -22.57 17.28 -13.20
C ASP A 53 -21.29 17.07 -12.37
N THR A 54 -20.11 17.28 -12.96
CA THR A 54 -18.84 17.30 -12.22
C THR A 54 -18.84 18.41 -11.17
N LEU A 55 -19.25 19.64 -11.52
CA LEU A 55 -19.34 20.76 -10.57
C LEU A 55 -20.32 20.50 -9.42
N LYS A 56 -21.45 19.82 -9.67
CA LYS A 56 -22.37 19.41 -8.61
C LYS A 56 -21.75 18.37 -7.69
N THR A 57 -21.08 17.38 -8.27
CA THR A 57 -20.39 16.32 -7.51
C THR A 57 -19.28 16.91 -6.62
N ASP A 58 -18.48 17.82 -7.16
CA ASP A 58 -17.42 18.52 -6.43
C ASP A 58 -17.98 19.40 -5.32
N ARG A 59 -19.09 20.10 -5.57
CA ARG A 59 -19.77 20.92 -4.56
C ARG A 59 -20.32 20.05 -3.42
N ASP A 60 -20.95 18.93 -3.74
CA ASP A 60 -21.54 18.05 -2.74
C ASP A 60 -20.44 17.37 -1.90
N ALA A 61 -19.31 16.98 -2.52
CA ALA A 61 -18.12 16.51 -1.80
C ALA A 61 -17.52 17.60 -0.89
N PHE A 62 -17.45 18.85 -1.38
CA PHE A 62 -16.98 19.98 -0.59
C PHE A 62 -17.87 20.25 0.64
N GLU A 63 -19.20 20.22 0.49
CA GLU A 63 -20.10 20.40 1.62
C GLU A 63 -19.95 19.28 2.66
N VAL A 64 -19.77 18.02 2.26
CA VAL A 64 -19.47 16.91 3.17
C VAL A 64 -18.20 17.17 3.98
N THR A 65 -17.09 17.51 3.31
CA THR A 65 -15.81 17.79 3.99
C THR A 65 -15.89 18.98 4.95
N LYS A 66 -16.71 19.99 4.63
CA LYS A 66 -16.95 21.15 5.50
C LYS A 66 -17.73 20.77 6.76
N THR A 67 -18.69 19.86 6.67
CA THR A 67 -19.37 19.31 7.86
C THR A 67 -18.40 18.52 8.74
N GLU A 68 -17.58 17.65 8.15
CA GLU A 68 -16.58 16.86 8.87
C GLU A 68 -15.54 17.75 9.57
N GLN A 69 -15.07 18.81 8.89
CA GLN A 69 -14.16 19.79 9.49
C GLN A 69 -14.79 20.49 10.70
N LYS A 70 -16.05 20.91 10.62
CA LYS A 70 -16.75 21.53 11.75
C LYS A 70 -16.93 20.57 12.92
N GLU A 71 -17.21 19.30 12.66
CA GLU A 71 -17.27 18.29 13.73
C GLU A 71 -15.91 18.04 14.37
N ASN A 72 -14.85 17.98 13.57
CA ASN A 72 -13.48 17.83 14.06
C ASN A 72 -13.01 19.04 14.86
N GLU A 73 -13.35 20.26 14.41
CA GLU A 73 -13.09 21.49 15.16
C GLU A 73 -13.82 21.49 16.50
N LYS A 74 -15.08 21.04 16.54
CA LYS A 74 -15.85 20.90 17.79
C LYS A 74 -15.20 19.88 18.73
N LYS A 75 -14.76 18.72 18.21
CA LYS A 75 -14.02 17.70 19.00
C LYS A 75 -12.70 18.25 19.52
N TRP A 76 -11.97 19.01 18.72
CA TRP A 76 -10.71 19.64 19.11
C TRP A 76 -10.92 20.69 20.21
N LEU A 77 -11.94 21.54 20.09
CA LEU A 77 -12.30 22.52 21.11
C LEU A 77 -12.74 21.85 22.42
N GLN A 78 -13.49 20.74 22.35
CA GLN A 78 -13.84 19.94 23.52
C GLN A 78 -12.61 19.35 24.20
N PHE A 79 -11.72 18.72 23.44
CA PHE A 79 -10.46 18.18 23.94
C PHE A 79 -9.58 19.27 24.60
N HIS A 80 -9.50 20.47 24.00
CA HIS A 80 -8.76 21.57 24.57
C HIS A 80 -9.39 22.10 25.87
N ALA A 81 -10.72 22.12 25.96
CA ALA A 81 -11.42 22.49 27.18
C ALA A 81 -11.18 21.47 28.31
N GLU A 82 -11.18 20.17 27.99
CA GLU A 82 -10.86 19.08 28.91
C GLU A 82 -9.41 19.17 29.40
N LEU A 83 -8.45 19.41 28.51
CA LEU A 83 -7.05 19.63 28.90
C LEU A 83 -6.89 20.80 29.88
N LYS A 84 -7.58 21.92 29.60
CA LYS A 84 -7.54 23.10 30.48
C LYS A 84 -8.20 22.83 31.83
N ALA A 85 -9.25 22.01 31.86
CA ALA A 85 -9.89 21.57 33.10
C ALA A 85 -8.97 20.65 33.92
N ILE A 86 -8.26 19.73 33.26
CA ILE A 86 -7.25 18.86 33.89
C ILE A 86 -6.09 19.69 34.44
N GLU A 87 -5.59 20.66 33.68
CA GLU A 87 -4.52 21.57 34.11
C GLU A 87 -4.97 22.44 35.30
N ALA A 88 -6.19 22.97 35.26
CA ALA A 88 -6.77 23.71 36.39
C ALA A 88 -6.97 22.80 37.62
N GLN A 89 -7.35 21.55 37.42
CA GLN A 89 -7.50 20.57 38.50
C GLN A 89 -6.13 20.19 39.09
N GLN A 90 -5.06 20.07 38.29
CA GLN A 90 -3.70 19.85 38.78
C GLN A 90 -3.16 21.06 39.55
N ASN A 91 -3.44 22.27 39.07
CA ASN A 91 -3.08 23.51 39.77
C ASN A 91 -3.87 23.68 41.08
N ALA A 92 -5.14 23.26 41.12
CA ALA A 92 -5.99 23.30 42.32
C ALA A 92 -5.70 22.15 43.31
N ALA A 93 -5.23 21.00 42.83
CA ALA A 93 -4.91 19.82 43.64
C ALA A 93 -3.50 19.86 44.27
N GLY A 94 -2.85 21.03 44.32
CA GLY A 94 -1.62 21.21 45.09
C GLY A 94 -0.32 21.11 44.29
N GLY A 95 -0.34 21.53 43.02
CA GLY A 95 0.88 21.78 42.23
C GLY A 95 1.58 23.08 42.61
N GLY A 96 2.11 23.16 43.83
CA GLY A 96 3.16 24.13 44.21
C GLY A 96 2.68 25.34 45.00
N GLY A 97 2.94 25.33 46.31
CA GLY A 97 2.74 26.52 47.12
C GLY A 97 3.07 26.44 48.61
N ASP A 98 3.57 25.33 49.15
CA ASP A 98 4.16 25.35 50.48
C ASP A 98 5.62 24.85 50.40
N PRO A 99 6.59 25.61 50.95
CA PRO A 99 7.93 25.10 51.11
C PRO A 99 7.83 23.85 51.97
N ILE A 100 8.35 22.73 51.45
CA ILE A 100 8.52 21.47 52.19
C ILE A 100 9.18 21.84 53.51
N ASP A 101 8.44 21.71 54.63
CA ASP A 101 9.03 21.79 55.96
C ASP A 101 9.94 20.57 56.09
N PRO A 102 11.27 20.74 56.18
CA PRO A 102 12.19 19.62 56.27
C PRO A 102 12.04 18.80 57.56
N ALA A 103 11.10 19.17 58.44
CA ALA A 103 10.78 18.49 59.68
C ALA A 103 9.62 17.48 59.62
N ASP A 104 8.92 17.29 58.49
CA ASP A 104 7.81 16.32 58.41
C ASP A 104 8.33 14.86 58.34
N PRO A 105 8.09 14.01 59.37
CA PRO A 105 8.57 12.64 59.41
C PRO A 105 7.80 11.67 58.51
N GLN A 106 6.71 12.12 57.85
CA GLN A 106 5.87 11.30 56.98
C GLN A 106 6.12 11.49 55.47
N ALA A 107 7.05 12.37 55.07
CA ALA A 107 7.42 12.50 53.67
C ALA A 107 8.14 11.23 53.18
N ASN A 108 7.47 10.43 52.34
CA ASN A 108 8.11 9.33 51.63
C ASN A 108 9.25 9.89 50.77
N PRO A 109 10.48 9.37 50.88
CA PRO A 109 11.63 9.87 50.13
C PRO A 109 11.49 9.70 48.61
N ASP A 110 10.52 8.89 48.17
CA ASP A 110 10.21 8.58 46.77
C ASP A 110 9.15 9.52 46.15
N ASP A 111 8.43 10.33 46.93
CA ASP A 111 7.46 11.33 46.44
C ASP A 111 8.15 12.67 46.09
N LYS A 112 9.38 12.60 45.60
CA LYS A 112 10.05 13.80 45.08
C LYS A 112 9.47 14.11 43.70
N PRO A 113 8.90 15.32 43.46
CA PRO A 113 8.54 15.73 42.11
C PRO A 113 9.81 15.67 41.24
N LEU A 114 9.71 15.01 40.07
CA LEU A 114 10.84 14.88 39.15
C LEU A 114 11.45 16.25 38.92
N THR A 115 12.76 16.34 39.12
CA THR A 115 13.51 17.53 38.75
C THR A 115 13.35 17.81 37.25
N ARG A 116 13.50 19.07 36.82
CA ARG A 116 13.42 19.42 35.38
C ARG A 116 14.33 18.54 34.51
N LYS A 117 15.47 18.10 35.05
CA LYS A 117 16.41 17.20 34.39
C LYS A 117 15.87 15.77 34.27
N GLU A 118 15.28 15.23 35.33
CA GLU A 118 14.66 13.90 35.29
C GLU A 118 13.44 13.87 34.35
N MET A 119 12.67 14.96 34.31
CA MET A 119 11.55 15.11 33.37
C MET A 119 12.06 15.17 31.92
N SER A 120 13.13 15.93 31.63
CA SER A 120 13.71 15.96 30.28
C SER A 120 14.30 14.62 29.87
N ASP A 121 14.96 13.91 30.79
CA ASP A 121 15.55 12.59 30.52
C ASP A 121 14.45 11.53 30.30
N TYR A 122 13.34 11.62 31.03
CA TYR A 122 12.16 10.78 30.81
C TYR A 122 11.52 11.03 29.43
N LEU A 123 11.32 12.29 29.07
CA LEU A 123 10.78 12.65 27.75
C LEU A 123 11.71 12.19 26.62
N ALA A 124 13.02 12.36 26.76
CA ALA A 124 14.00 11.90 25.79
C ALA A 124 13.94 10.37 25.60
N LYS A 125 13.89 9.59 26.69
CA LYS A 125 13.75 8.12 26.62
C LYS A 125 12.43 7.69 25.99
N ARG A 126 11.35 8.40 26.30
CA ARG A 126 10.04 8.15 25.71
C ARG A 126 10.07 8.41 24.20
N ASP A 127 10.65 9.52 23.79
CA ASP A 127 10.74 9.90 22.38
C ASP A 127 11.64 8.93 21.61
N GLU A 128 12.76 8.49 22.19
CA GLU A 128 13.61 7.43 21.65
C GLU A 128 12.86 6.10 21.48
N ALA A 129 12.03 5.71 22.47
CA ALA A 129 11.20 4.51 22.37
C ALA A 129 10.17 4.62 21.23
N TYR A 130 9.58 5.80 20.99
CA TYR A 130 8.68 6.03 19.87
C TYR A 130 9.40 5.97 18.52
N VAL A 131 10.60 6.56 18.41
CA VAL A 131 11.41 6.47 17.20
C VAL A 131 11.75 5.01 16.89
N SER A 132 12.19 4.23 17.89
CA SER A 132 12.49 2.81 17.73
C SER A 132 11.27 1.99 17.28
N LEU A 133 10.08 2.29 17.82
CA LEU A 133 8.83 1.65 17.41
C LEU A 133 8.47 1.96 15.95
N LEU A 134 8.65 3.21 15.52
CA LEU A 134 8.43 3.63 14.14
C LEU A 134 9.40 2.94 13.18
N GLU A 135 10.69 2.91 13.50
CA GLU A 135 11.71 2.20 12.72
C GLU A 135 11.35 0.73 12.55
N THR A 136 10.99 0.05 13.65
CA THR A 136 10.57 -1.35 13.63
C THR A 136 9.36 -1.55 12.70
N THR A 137 8.37 -0.67 12.79
CA THR A 137 7.15 -0.76 11.97
C THR A 137 7.46 -0.57 10.48
N VAL A 138 8.33 0.37 10.14
CA VAL A 138 8.75 0.62 8.75
C VAL A 138 9.53 -0.57 8.18
N VAL A 139 10.46 -1.13 8.96
CA VAL A 139 11.23 -2.32 8.57
C VAL A 139 10.29 -3.51 8.31
N LEU A 140 9.33 -3.75 9.20
CA LEU A 140 8.33 -4.80 9.04
C LEU A 140 7.48 -4.61 7.79
N GLN A 141 7.03 -3.39 7.54
CA GLN A 141 6.21 -3.07 6.37
C GLN A 141 6.98 -3.29 5.07
N ASN A 142 8.22 -2.81 4.99
CA ASN A 142 9.09 -3.03 3.83
C ASN A 142 9.40 -4.51 3.61
N THR A 143 9.68 -5.25 4.69
CA THR A 143 9.96 -6.70 4.61
C THR A 143 8.74 -7.48 4.13
N HIS A 144 7.55 -7.14 4.63
CA HIS A 144 6.31 -7.78 4.20
C HIS A 144 6.00 -7.49 2.73
N GLN A 145 6.14 -6.22 2.31
CA GLN A 145 5.93 -5.81 0.93
C GLN A 145 6.92 -6.49 -0.02
N ALA A 146 8.20 -6.60 0.37
CA ALA A 146 9.21 -7.29 -0.43
C ALA A 146 8.95 -8.81 -0.52
N THR A 147 8.43 -9.41 0.54
CA THR A 147 8.20 -10.86 0.59
C THR A 147 6.90 -11.28 -0.09
N PHE A 148 5.80 -10.56 0.11
CA PHE A 148 4.47 -10.98 -0.34
C PHE A 148 3.86 -10.06 -1.40
N GLY A 149 4.45 -8.88 -1.66
CA GLY A 149 3.86 -7.88 -2.56
C GLY A 149 2.61 -7.19 -2.00
N GLU A 150 2.25 -7.50 -0.75
CA GLU A 150 1.06 -7.01 -0.06
C GLU A 150 1.44 -6.03 1.05
N ALA A 151 0.54 -5.08 1.31
CA ALA A 151 0.69 -4.18 2.46
C ALA A 151 0.60 -4.98 3.76
N LEU A 152 1.43 -4.63 4.75
CA LEU A 152 1.42 -5.25 6.08
C LEU A 152 0.03 -5.08 6.73
N PRO A 153 -0.66 -6.16 7.15
CA PRO A 153 -1.91 -6.05 7.89
C PRO A 153 -1.64 -5.64 9.35
N VAL A 154 -1.31 -4.37 9.55
CA VAL A 154 -0.88 -3.80 10.85
C VAL A 154 -1.91 -4.08 11.96
N THR A 155 -3.20 -4.00 11.64
CA THR A 155 -4.29 -4.22 12.62
C THR A 155 -4.30 -5.67 13.12
N GLU A 156 -4.10 -6.64 12.23
CA GLU A 156 -4.13 -8.06 12.57
C GLU A 156 -2.89 -8.47 13.37
N VAL A 157 -1.71 -7.99 12.94
CA VAL A 157 -0.45 -8.21 13.66
C VAL A 157 -0.50 -7.59 15.05
N LYS A 158 -1.08 -6.39 15.21
CA LYS A 158 -1.29 -5.77 16.53
C LYS A 158 -2.24 -6.57 17.41
N LYS A 159 -3.33 -7.08 16.84
CA LYS A 159 -4.27 -7.94 17.58
C LYS A 159 -3.58 -9.21 18.04
N PHE A 160 -2.82 -9.86 17.17
CA PHE A 160 -2.03 -11.04 17.49
C PHE A 160 -0.97 -10.77 18.57
N ALA A 161 -0.29 -9.62 18.50
CA ALA A 161 0.69 -9.19 19.51
C ALA A 161 0.05 -9.01 20.88
N ALA A 162 -1.12 -8.37 20.95
CA ALA A 162 -1.86 -8.15 22.19
C ALA A 162 -2.37 -9.47 22.79
N GLU A 163 -2.92 -10.35 21.96
CA GLU A 163 -3.45 -11.66 22.39
C GLU A 163 -2.34 -12.58 22.94
N ASN A 164 -1.14 -12.53 22.36
CA ASN A 164 -0.03 -13.40 22.74
C ASN A 164 0.97 -12.74 23.69
N GLN A 165 0.76 -11.47 24.07
CA GLN A 165 1.68 -10.68 24.90
C GLN A 165 3.11 -10.66 24.34
N LEU A 166 3.24 -10.57 23.02
CA LEU A 166 4.52 -10.58 22.32
C LEU A 166 4.92 -9.18 21.86
N PRO A 167 6.21 -8.85 21.85
CA PRO A 167 6.72 -7.68 21.14
C PRO A 167 6.32 -7.72 19.66
N LEU A 168 6.09 -6.54 19.06
CA LEU A 168 5.53 -6.41 17.70
C LEU A 168 6.31 -7.22 16.65
N GLN A 169 7.64 -7.22 16.73
CA GLN A 169 8.50 -7.98 15.83
C GLN A 169 8.27 -9.49 15.93
N GLN A 170 8.26 -10.05 17.15
CA GLN A 170 8.06 -11.48 17.38
C GLN A 170 6.64 -11.92 17.02
N ALA A 171 5.66 -11.05 17.27
CA ALA A 171 4.27 -11.27 16.88
C ALA A 171 4.16 -11.36 15.35
N TYR A 172 4.81 -10.46 14.62
CA TYR A 172 4.87 -10.51 13.17
C TYR A 172 5.49 -11.81 12.67
N ASP A 173 6.68 -12.17 13.17
CA ASP A 173 7.41 -13.36 12.71
C ASP A 173 6.56 -14.63 12.85
N LYS A 174 5.87 -14.80 14.00
CA LYS A 174 4.96 -15.93 14.23
C LYS A 174 3.69 -15.87 13.39
N PHE A 175 3.16 -14.67 13.15
CA PHE A 175 1.96 -14.48 12.33
C PHE A 175 2.22 -14.86 10.86
N ILE A 176 3.39 -14.50 10.32
CA ILE A 176 3.75 -14.79 8.92
C ILE A 176 4.37 -16.17 8.70
N GLU A 177 4.86 -16.84 9.75
CA GLU A 177 5.50 -18.16 9.69
C GLU A 177 4.73 -19.17 8.82
N PRO A 178 3.41 -19.40 8.99
CA PRO A 178 2.68 -20.35 8.15
C PRO A 178 2.65 -19.93 6.67
N ARG A 179 2.57 -18.62 6.38
CA ARG A 179 2.62 -18.09 4.99
C ARG A 179 4.02 -18.23 4.39
N LEU A 180 5.08 -18.03 5.19
CA LEU A 180 6.46 -18.20 4.77
C LEU A 180 6.76 -19.66 4.41
N VAL A 181 6.30 -20.62 5.20
CA VAL A 181 6.48 -22.05 4.89
C VAL A 181 5.84 -22.39 3.55
N LYS A 182 4.57 -21.97 3.35
CA LYS A 182 3.87 -22.19 2.08
C LYS A 182 4.60 -21.56 0.90
N LYS A 183 5.06 -20.31 1.03
CA LYS A 183 5.80 -19.63 -0.03
C LYS A 183 7.10 -20.38 -0.36
N ARG A 184 7.84 -20.87 0.64
CA ARG A 184 9.06 -21.67 0.42
C ARG A 184 8.77 -22.97 -0.32
N GLU A 185 7.67 -23.63 -0.02
CA GLU A 185 7.24 -24.85 -0.72
C GLU A 185 6.89 -24.55 -2.18
N ASP A 186 6.13 -23.48 -2.43
CA ASP A 186 5.77 -23.02 -3.77
C ASP A 186 7.03 -22.64 -4.58
N ASP A 187 7.95 -21.86 -3.99
CA ASP A 187 9.22 -21.45 -4.61
C ASP A 187 10.11 -22.68 -4.93
N LEU A 188 10.13 -23.69 -4.04
CA LEU A 188 10.84 -24.95 -4.28
C LEU A 188 10.22 -25.76 -5.43
N GLU A 189 8.90 -25.81 -5.54
CA GLU A 189 8.23 -26.51 -6.64
C GLU A 189 8.50 -25.81 -7.99
N VAL A 190 8.44 -24.48 -8.01
CA VAL A 190 8.79 -23.66 -9.18
C VAL A 190 10.25 -23.87 -9.58
N SER A 191 11.17 -23.84 -8.62
CA SER A 191 12.60 -24.07 -8.87
C SER A 191 12.88 -25.48 -9.41
N LYS A 192 12.19 -26.50 -8.89
CA LYS A 192 12.30 -27.89 -9.40
C LYS A 192 11.81 -28.00 -10.84
N LYS A 193 10.68 -27.37 -11.17
CA LYS A 193 10.15 -27.35 -12.55
C LYS A 193 11.10 -26.64 -13.50
N ALA A 194 11.59 -25.47 -13.12
CA ALA A 194 12.56 -24.71 -13.91
C ALA A 194 13.86 -25.51 -14.15
N SER A 195 14.40 -26.15 -13.11
CA SER A 195 15.61 -26.98 -13.22
C SER A 195 15.39 -28.21 -14.10
N TYR A 196 14.19 -28.80 -14.07
CA TYR A 196 13.84 -29.92 -14.93
C TYR A 196 13.71 -29.51 -16.40
N GLU A 197 13.07 -28.37 -16.68
CA GLU A 197 12.98 -27.82 -18.03
C GLU A 197 14.34 -27.41 -18.60
N GLU A 198 15.19 -26.77 -17.79
CA GLU A 198 16.56 -26.43 -18.17
C GLU A 198 17.40 -27.69 -18.41
N GLY A 199 17.27 -28.72 -17.57
CA GLY A 199 17.90 -30.02 -17.76
C GLY A 199 17.41 -30.74 -19.03
N LEU A 200 16.11 -30.68 -19.34
CA LEU A 200 15.55 -31.21 -20.58
C LEU A 200 16.05 -30.46 -21.82
N LEU A 201 16.11 -29.13 -21.76
CA LEU A 201 16.65 -28.29 -22.84
C LEU A 201 18.11 -28.62 -23.09
N LYS A 202 18.91 -28.72 -22.03
CA LYS A 202 20.33 -29.08 -22.10
C LYS A 202 20.56 -30.51 -22.62
N GLY A 203 19.77 -31.47 -22.15
CA GLY A 203 19.84 -32.86 -22.64
C GLY A 203 19.43 -32.98 -24.11
N ARG A 204 18.44 -32.19 -24.56
CA ARG A 204 18.04 -32.13 -25.98
C ARG A 204 19.08 -31.44 -26.86
N SER A 205 19.72 -30.37 -26.40
CA SER A 205 20.78 -29.71 -27.16
C SER A 205 22.04 -30.57 -27.28
N GLU A 206 22.36 -31.37 -26.26
CA GLU A 206 23.43 -32.36 -26.30
C GLU A 206 23.10 -33.55 -27.24
N GLN A 207 21.84 -34.00 -27.31
CA GLN A 207 21.41 -35.06 -28.25
C GLN A 207 21.29 -34.61 -29.72
N LEU A 208 21.01 -33.33 -29.97
CA LEU A 208 20.88 -32.75 -31.32
C LEU A 208 22.19 -32.20 -31.87
N SER A 209 23.25 -32.16 -31.07
CA SER A 209 24.59 -31.92 -31.57
C SER A 209 24.96 -33.09 -32.49
N PRO A 210 25.22 -32.85 -33.79
CA PRO A 210 25.66 -33.92 -34.68
C PRO A 210 26.89 -34.59 -34.07
N PRO A 211 27.06 -35.92 -34.19
CA PRO A 211 28.33 -36.55 -33.93
C PRO A 211 29.27 -36.07 -35.05
N ASP A 212 29.86 -34.89 -34.87
CA ASP A 212 30.79 -34.39 -35.86
C ASP A 212 32.04 -35.26 -35.80
N ALA A 213 32.32 -35.84 -36.96
CA ALA A 213 33.43 -36.70 -37.21
C ALA A 213 34.74 -35.92 -37.08
N GLY A 214 35.65 -36.41 -36.23
CA GLY A 214 37.03 -35.91 -36.09
C GLY A 214 37.11 -34.75 -35.09
N ASP A 215 37.95 -34.74 -34.07
CA ASP A 215 39.27 -35.34 -33.93
C ASP A 215 39.55 -35.46 -32.42
N LYS A 216 40.13 -36.59 -32.00
CA LYS A 216 40.81 -36.87 -30.72
C LYS A 216 40.56 -35.89 -29.55
N GLY A 217 39.49 -36.12 -28.80
CA GLY A 217 39.24 -35.48 -27.50
C GLY A 217 38.80 -36.50 -26.46
N GLY A 218 39.57 -37.57 -26.30
CA GLY A 218 39.32 -38.59 -25.29
C GLY A 218 39.31 -37.94 -23.90
N SER A 219 38.17 -38.07 -23.22
CA SER A 219 37.98 -37.77 -21.79
C SER A 219 39.22 -38.12 -20.96
N GLU A 220 39.89 -37.09 -20.43
CA GLU A 220 41.00 -37.24 -19.46
C GLU A 220 40.58 -37.98 -18.18
N PHE A 221 39.29 -38.23 -17.99
CA PHE A 221 38.77 -38.97 -16.85
C PHE A 221 39.02 -40.49 -16.95
N ILE A 222 39.04 -41.07 -18.15
CA ILE A 222 39.22 -42.53 -18.30
C ILE A 222 40.71 -42.93 -18.25
N HIS A 223 41.64 -42.01 -18.59
CA HIS A 223 43.06 -42.31 -18.52
C HIS A 223 43.62 -42.35 -17.08
N ASN A 224 43.02 -41.66 -16.12
CA ASN A 224 43.47 -41.69 -14.71
C ASN A 224 43.03 -42.93 -13.94
N VAL A 225 42.00 -43.66 -14.40
CA VAL A 225 41.53 -44.87 -13.71
C VAL A 225 42.37 -46.11 -14.08
N HIS A 226 42.95 -46.16 -15.29
CA HIS A 226 43.83 -47.28 -15.65
C HIS A 226 45.27 -47.15 -15.14
N ALA A 227 45.76 -45.92 -14.91
CA ALA A 227 47.10 -45.69 -14.34
C ALA A 227 47.20 -46.06 -12.85
N THR A 228 46.08 -46.03 -12.12
CA THR A 228 46.06 -46.37 -10.68
C THR A 228 45.84 -47.86 -10.41
N VAL A 229 45.30 -48.63 -11.36
CA VAL A 229 45.12 -50.08 -11.21
C VAL A 229 46.39 -50.87 -11.57
N THR A 230 47.22 -50.38 -12.50
CA THR A 230 48.47 -51.06 -12.88
C THR A 230 49.65 -50.81 -11.92
N ALA A 231 49.56 -49.83 -11.02
CA ALA A 231 50.57 -49.58 -9.99
C ALA A 231 50.42 -50.46 -8.73
N LYS A 232 49.39 -51.32 -8.64
CA LYS A 232 49.14 -52.20 -7.48
C LYS A 232 49.33 -53.70 -7.73
N GLU A 233 49.70 -54.11 -8.94
CA GLU A 233 50.00 -55.52 -9.27
C GLU A 233 51.50 -55.77 -9.56
N GLY A 234 52.37 -54.84 -9.14
CA GLY A 234 53.82 -54.89 -9.39
C GLY A 234 54.70 -54.68 -8.15
N GLU A 235 54.26 -55.13 -6.98
CA GLU A 235 55.12 -55.34 -5.78
C GLU A 235 54.95 -56.76 -5.24
#